data_AF-A0A1W9X1S8-F1
#
_entry.id   AF-A0A1W9X1S8-F1
#
_cell.length_a   1.000
_cell.length_b   1.000
_cell.length_c   1.000
_cell.angle_alpha   90.00
_cell.angle_beta   90.00
_cell.angle_gamma   90.00
#
_symmetry.space_group_name_H-M   'P 1'
#
loop_
_entity.id
_entity.type
_entity.pdbx_description
1 polymer ?
#
loop_
_entity_poly.entity_id
_entity_poly.type
_entity_poly.pdbx_seq_one_letter_code
_entity_poly.pdbx_strand_id
1 'polypeptide(L)'
;MNRLSRPGARQQALISEVLEQRCQAEPLLEEQIKSTENTTEPFFIKNLENVQGDERDIIFVSTTYGADPETGKVFQRFGPISHEMGWRRLNVIFTRAKKRLDLFTSMRSSNIQPKNNAKRGVQILKTYLEYAETGQLPIDASTTRQEAYSDFQIAVSQILQKHGYKTVLQVGVAGFRIDIGVLHSEKPGEYILGIECDGANYHFAKSLRDRERLRQEILESKGWTVYRIWSTDWFKHREAEIERLLKTLDVFKTTATRIVY
;
A
#
# COMPACT_ATOMS: atom_id res chain seq x y z
N MET A 1 35.85 -13.85 -11.88
CA MET A 1 35.20 -13.64 -10.56
C MET A 1 33.70 -13.69 -10.73
N ASN A 2 33.10 -14.83 -10.37
CA ASN A 2 31.70 -15.13 -10.60
C ASN A 2 30.85 -14.30 -9.64
N ARG A 3 30.07 -13.33 -10.15
CA ARG A 3 29.06 -12.63 -9.33
C ARG A 3 28.07 -13.69 -8.88
N LEU A 4 28.04 -13.99 -7.58
CA LEU A 4 26.99 -14.79 -6.95
C LEU A 4 25.64 -14.21 -7.35
N SER A 5 24.98 -14.84 -8.32
CA SER A 5 23.66 -14.45 -8.80
C SER A 5 22.71 -14.41 -7.61
N ARG A 6 22.12 -13.24 -7.35
CA ARG A 6 21.20 -13.03 -6.22
C ARG A 6 20.06 -14.05 -6.32
N PRO A 7 19.57 -14.62 -5.21
CA PRO A 7 18.52 -15.65 -5.24
C PRO A 7 17.30 -15.27 -6.09
N GLY A 8 16.87 -13.99 -6.03
CA GLY A 8 15.76 -13.49 -6.84
C GLY A 8 16.03 -13.45 -8.35
N ALA A 9 17.29 -13.28 -8.78
CA ALA A 9 17.65 -13.34 -10.20
C ALA A 9 17.61 -14.77 -10.74
N ARG A 10 18.01 -15.75 -9.92
CA ARG A 10 17.90 -17.18 -10.30
C ARG A 10 16.44 -17.61 -10.46
N GLN A 11 15.57 -17.21 -9.54
CA GLN A 11 14.13 -17.54 -9.62
C GLN A 11 13.45 -16.85 -10.80
N GLN A 12 13.77 -15.58 -11.07
CA GLN A 12 13.30 -14.89 -12.27
C GLN A 12 13.71 -15.64 -13.55
N ALA A 13 15.00 -16.01 -13.65
CA ALA A 13 15.51 -16.73 -14.82
C ALA A 13 14.80 -18.09 -15.01
N LEU A 14 14.58 -18.83 -13.92
CA LEU A 14 13.85 -20.11 -13.98
C LEU A 14 12.40 -19.94 -14.47
N ILE A 15 11.69 -18.91 -13.98
CA ILE A 15 10.32 -18.63 -14.44
C ILE A 15 10.32 -18.25 -15.92
N SER A 16 11.29 -17.45 -16.36
CA SER A 16 11.46 -17.09 -17.77
C SER A 16 11.73 -18.33 -18.64
N GLU A 17 12.66 -19.20 -18.23
CA GLU A 17 13.00 -20.42 -18.95
C GLU A 17 11.79 -21.37 -19.06
N VAL A 18 11.05 -21.58 -17.97
CA VAL A 18 9.85 -22.42 -17.98
C VAL A 18 8.76 -21.82 -18.88
N LEU A 19 8.60 -20.49 -18.87
CA LEU A 19 7.65 -19.82 -19.76
C LEU A 19 8.05 -19.98 -21.23
N GLU A 20 9.33 -19.82 -21.57
CA GLU A 20 9.85 -20.01 -22.92
C GLU A 20 9.59 -21.45 -23.42
N GLN A 21 9.86 -22.46 -22.59
CA GLN A 21 9.53 -23.85 -22.90
C GLN A 21 8.03 -24.05 -23.12
N ARG A 22 7.19 -23.37 -22.33
CA ARG A 22 5.73 -23.45 -22.47
C ARG A 22 5.25 -22.80 -23.76
N CYS A 23 5.83 -21.67 -24.16
CA CYS A 23 5.55 -21.01 -25.43
C CYS A 23 5.85 -21.91 -26.62
N GLN A 24 6.94 -22.69 -26.58
CA GLN A 24 7.26 -23.66 -27.64
C GLN A 24 6.19 -24.75 -27.79
N ALA A 25 5.56 -25.15 -26.69
CA ALA A 25 4.49 -26.14 -26.69
C ALA A 25 3.10 -25.55 -27.00
N GLU A 26 2.91 -24.23 -26.84
CA GLU A 26 1.63 -23.53 -27.01
C GLU A 26 1.78 -22.27 -27.86
N PRO A 27 1.62 -22.38 -29.20
CA PRO A 27 1.81 -21.25 -30.11
C PRO A 27 0.94 -20.03 -29.80
N LEU A 28 -0.29 -20.25 -29.31
CA LEU A 28 -1.19 -19.15 -28.92
C LEU A 28 -0.62 -18.33 -27.77
N LEU A 29 0.03 -18.97 -26.79
CA LEU A 29 0.66 -18.27 -25.66
C LEU A 29 1.83 -17.40 -26.14
N GLU A 30 2.65 -17.95 -27.04
CA GLU A 30 3.77 -17.24 -27.65
C GLU A 30 3.30 -16.02 -28.44
N GLU A 31 2.26 -16.18 -29.27
CA GLU A 31 1.67 -15.09 -30.05
C GLU A 31 1.12 -13.98 -29.14
N GLN A 32 0.40 -14.34 -28.07
CA GLN A 32 -0.13 -13.35 -27.13
C GLN A 32 0.99 -12.56 -26.44
N ILE A 33 2.07 -13.23 -25.98
CA ILE A 33 3.21 -12.53 -25.37
C ILE A 33 3.89 -11.61 -26.38
N LYS A 34 4.20 -12.10 -27.59
CA LYS A 34 4.82 -11.31 -28.65
C LYS A 34 3.98 -10.10 -29.06
N SER A 35 2.66 -10.23 -29.07
CA SER A 35 1.75 -9.12 -29.38
C SER A 35 1.91 -7.92 -28.43
N THR A 36 2.43 -8.15 -27.21
CA THR A 36 2.65 -7.08 -26.22
C THR A 36 3.97 -6.34 -26.40
N GLU A 37 4.96 -6.90 -27.12
CA GLU A 37 6.33 -6.37 -27.18
C GLU A 37 6.41 -4.94 -27.75
N ASN A 38 5.55 -4.65 -28.74
CA ASN A 38 5.49 -3.33 -29.40
C ASN A 38 4.43 -2.40 -28.80
N THR A 39 3.94 -2.70 -27.60
CA THR A 39 2.95 -1.88 -26.89
C THR A 39 3.62 -1.05 -25.79
N THR A 40 2.86 -0.11 -25.21
CA THR A 40 3.33 0.66 -24.05
C THR A 40 3.40 -0.17 -22.75
N GLU A 41 2.81 -1.36 -22.74
CA GLU A 41 2.74 -2.25 -21.57
C GLU A 41 3.17 -3.69 -21.91
N PRO A 42 4.44 -3.92 -22.31
CA PRO A 42 4.91 -5.25 -22.68
C PRO A 42 4.82 -6.27 -21.53
N PHE A 43 4.64 -7.54 -21.84
CA PHE A 43 4.72 -8.60 -20.85
C PHE A 43 6.11 -8.61 -20.18
N PHE A 44 6.16 -8.84 -18.87
CA PHE A 44 7.42 -8.87 -18.14
C PHE A 44 7.44 -9.92 -17.04
N ILE A 45 8.65 -10.40 -16.74
CA ILE A 45 8.98 -11.18 -15.55
C ILE A 45 10.11 -10.44 -14.83
N LYS A 46 9.83 -9.98 -13.61
CA LYS A 46 10.80 -9.22 -12.80
C LYS A 46 10.80 -9.75 -11.37
N ASN A 47 11.96 -9.72 -10.74
CA ASN A 47 12.05 -9.89 -9.30
C ASN A 47 11.67 -8.60 -8.56
N LEU A 48 11.38 -8.73 -7.26
CA LEU A 48 10.97 -7.62 -6.39
C LEU A 48 12.01 -6.49 -6.28
N GLU A 49 13.27 -6.73 -6.61
CA GLU A 49 14.31 -5.70 -6.60
C GLU A 49 14.21 -4.76 -7.80
N ASN A 50 13.65 -5.26 -8.90
CA ASN A 50 13.67 -4.62 -10.22
C ASN A 50 12.30 -4.07 -10.67
N VAL A 51 11.25 -4.26 -9.87
CA VAL A 51 9.92 -3.68 -10.14
C VAL A 51 9.90 -2.21 -9.75
N GLN A 52 9.79 -1.31 -10.73
CA GLN A 52 9.75 0.13 -10.53
C GLN A 52 8.78 0.77 -11.52
N GLY A 53 7.69 1.38 -11.04
CA GLY A 53 6.69 2.02 -11.91
C GLY A 53 5.92 1.04 -12.82
N ASP A 54 6.26 -0.24 -12.82
CA ASP A 54 5.57 -1.26 -13.60
C ASP A 54 4.21 -1.58 -12.98
N GLU A 55 3.12 -1.23 -13.67
CA GLU A 55 1.75 -1.57 -13.29
C GLU A 55 1.06 -2.36 -14.39
N ARG A 56 0.21 -3.32 -14.02
CA ARG A 56 -0.61 -4.08 -14.98
C ARG A 56 -2.01 -4.28 -14.42
N ASP A 57 -2.97 -4.52 -15.30
CA ASP A 57 -4.32 -4.89 -14.89
C ASP A 57 -4.31 -6.14 -14.00
N ILE A 58 -3.52 -7.15 -14.39
CA ILE A 58 -3.36 -8.41 -13.67
C ILE A 58 -1.87 -8.63 -13.40
N ILE A 59 -1.54 -8.98 -12.17
CA ILE A 59 -0.17 -9.36 -11.78
C ILE A 59 -0.17 -10.72 -11.10
N PHE A 60 0.74 -11.58 -11.54
CA PHE A 60 1.03 -12.86 -10.92
C PHE A 60 2.25 -12.69 -10.01
N VAL A 61 2.13 -13.07 -8.74
CA VAL A 61 3.21 -12.98 -7.76
C VAL A 61 3.54 -14.38 -7.26
N SER A 62 4.77 -14.83 -7.45
CA SER A 62 5.28 -16.02 -6.78
C SER A 62 6.16 -15.63 -5.59
N THR A 63 5.89 -16.19 -4.40
CA THR A 63 6.75 -15.92 -3.24
C THR A 63 8.13 -16.55 -3.38
N THR A 64 8.27 -17.62 -4.17
CA THR A 64 9.51 -18.39 -4.41
C THR A 64 10.23 -18.96 -3.18
N TYR A 65 9.71 -18.69 -1.98
CA TYR A 65 10.08 -19.34 -0.73
C TYR A 65 9.24 -20.61 -0.57
N GLY A 66 9.83 -21.62 0.06
CA GLY A 66 9.18 -22.89 0.33
C GLY A 66 9.83 -23.60 1.50
N ALA A 67 9.17 -24.69 1.93
CA ALA A 67 9.75 -25.60 2.88
C ALA A 67 11.01 -26.25 2.28
N ASP A 68 12.01 -26.42 3.13
CA ASP A 68 13.16 -27.25 2.82
C ASP A 68 12.70 -28.70 2.57
N PRO A 69 13.08 -29.34 1.45
CA PRO A 69 12.58 -30.67 1.10
C PRO A 69 12.92 -31.77 2.11
N GLU A 70 14.05 -31.65 2.81
CA GLU A 70 14.50 -32.64 3.78
C GLU A 70 13.83 -32.47 5.14
N THR A 71 13.78 -31.23 5.64
CA THR A 71 13.30 -30.93 7.00
C THR A 71 11.84 -30.52 7.07
N GLY A 72 11.21 -30.21 5.93
CA GLY A 72 9.84 -29.70 5.83
C GLY A 72 9.65 -28.30 6.43
N LYS A 73 10.73 -27.61 6.82
CA LYS A 73 10.67 -26.31 7.49
C LYS A 73 10.88 -25.16 6.52
N VAL A 74 10.05 -24.13 6.63
CA VAL A 74 10.26 -22.86 5.93
C VAL A 74 11.35 -22.07 6.66
N PHE A 75 12.42 -21.74 5.96
CA PHE A 75 13.45 -20.86 6.50
C PHE A 75 12.91 -19.45 6.70
N GLN A 76 13.16 -18.87 7.89
CA GLN A 76 12.71 -17.52 8.25
C GLN A 76 13.61 -16.40 7.66
N ARG A 77 14.10 -16.60 6.42
CA ARG A 77 14.96 -15.65 5.68
C ARG A 77 14.28 -15.27 4.37
N PHE A 78 13.52 -14.18 4.38
CA PHE A 78 12.72 -13.72 3.24
C PHE A 78 13.47 -12.69 2.38
N GLY A 79 14.80 -12.82 2.30
CA GLY A 79 15.66 -11.95 1.48
C GLY A 79 15.36 -10.46 1.68
N PRO A 80 15.11 -9.68 0.59
CA PRO A 80 14.81 -8.25 0.66
C PRO A 80 13.65 -7.85 1.60
N ILE A 81 12.69 -8.76 1.83
CA ILE A 81 11.54 -8.52 2.73
C ILE A 81 11.98 -8.50 4.20
N SER A 82 13.02 -9.26 4.55
CA SER A 82 13.59 -9.32 5.91
C SER A 82 14.45 -8.11 6.27
N HIS A 83 14.62 -7.13 5.39
CA HIS A 83 15.33 -5.88 5.68
C HIS A 83 14.39 -4.78 6.19
N GLU A 84 14.95 -3.72 6.76
CA GLU A 84 14.20 -2.61 7.38
C GLU A 84 13.18 -1.95 6.43
N MET A 85 13.53 -1.77 5.16
CA MET A 85 12.64 -1.22 4.13
C MET A 85 11.91 -2.30 3.33
N GLY A 86 11.97 -3.57 3.75
CA GLY A 86 11.35 -4.70 3.05
C GLY A 86 9.82 -4.57 2.94
N TRP A 87 9.19 -3.92 3.91
CA TRP A 87 7.75 -3.62 3.86
C TRP A 87 7.36 -2.71 2.69
N ARG A 88 8.22 -1.76 2.30
CA ARG A 88 7.94 -0.89 1.14
C ARG A 88 7.88 -1.68 -0.14
N ARG A 89 8.72 -2.72 -0.25
CA ARG A 89 8.76 -3.62 -1.41
C ARG A 89 7.47 -4.45 -1.52
N LEU A 90 6.93 -4.92 -0.40
CA LEU A 90 5.64 -5.60 -0.38
C LEU A 90 4.50 -4.68 -0.79
N ASN A 91 4.44 -3.46 -0.24
CA ASN A 91 3.44 -2.48 -0.63
C ASN A 91 3.52 -2.18 -2.12
N VAL A 92 4.73 -2.05 -2.67
CA VAL A 92 4.96 -1.89 -4.11
C VAL A 92 4.31 -3.03 -4.89
N ILE A 93 4.60 -4.30 -4.57
CA ILE A 93 4.00 -5.44 -5.27
C ILE A 93 2.47 -5.40 -5.18
N PHE A 94 1.92 -5.23 -3.98
CA PHE A 94 0.47 -5.33 -3.76
C PHE A 94 -0.31 -4.23 -4.46
N THR A 95 0.29 -3.07 -4.68
CA THR A 95 -0.35 -1.94 -5.38
C THR A 95 -0.06 -1.87 -6.87
N ARG A 96 0.79 -2.77 -7.42
CA ARG A 96 1.08 -2.79 -8.87
C ARG A 96 -0.07 -3.33 -9.72
N ALA A 97 -0.96 -4.13 -9.14
CA ALA A 97 -2.10 -4.68 -9.85
C ALA A 97 -3.28 -3.71 -9.84
N LYS A 98 -3.78 -3.30 -11.02
CA LYS A 98 -4.92 -2.37 -11.13
C LYS A 98 -6.26 -3.05 -10.89
N LYS A 99 -6.40 -4.34 -11.27
CA LYS A 99 -7.66 -5.09 -11.19
C LYS A 99 -7.55 -6.36 -10.34
N ARG A 100 -6.49 -7.16 -10.51
CA ARG A 100 -6.35 -8.46 -9.82
C ARG A 100 -4.90 -8.85 -9.57
N LEU A 101 -4.60 -9.36 -8.38
CA LEU A 101 -3.32 -9.96 -8.04
C LEU A 101 -3.54 -11.44 -7.69
N ASP A 102 -2.85 -12.32 -8.42
CA ASP A 102 -2.89 -13.77 -8.19
C ASP A 102 -1.58 -14.21 -7.51
N LEU A 103 -1.68 -14.66 -6.25
CA LEU A 103 -0.53 -15.06 -5.44
C LEU A 103 -0.30 -16.58 -5.50
N PHE A 104 0.92 -16.98 -5.85
CA PHE A 104 1.40 -18.36 -5.83
C PHE A 104 2.43 -18.54 -4.71
N THR A 105 2.16 -19.48 -3.82
CA THR A 105 3.06 -19.80 -2.72
C THR A 105 2.96 -21.26 -2.33
N SER A 106 4.07 -21.84 -1.91
CA SER A 106 4.12 -23.18 -1.31
C SER A 106 4.19 -23.13 0.23
N MET A 107 3.94 -21.96 0.82
CA MET A 107 3.95 -21.74 2.26
C MET A 107 2.59 -21.24 2.73
N ARG A 108 2.24 -21.59 3.96
CA ARG A 108 1.09 -21.05 4.69
C ARG A 108 1.50 -19.90 5.59
N SER A 109 0.53 -19.07 5.99
CA SER A 109 0.78 -17.99 6.96
C SER A 109 1.36 -18.52 8.28
N SER A 110 0.92 -19.71 8.72
CA SER A 110 1.41 -20.41 9.91
C SER A 110 2.86 -20.88 9.82
N ASN A 111 3.43 -20.97 8.62
CA ASN A 111 4.85 -21.29 8.45
C ASN A 111 5.77 -20.09 8.72
N ILE A 112 5.23 -18.87 8.75
CA ILE A 112 5.98 -17.67 9.11
C ILE A 112 5.88 -17.47 10.62
N GLN A 113 7.03 -17.45 11.29
CA GLN A 113 7.16 -17.35 12.74
C GLN A 113 7.99 -16.11 13.08
N PRO A 114 7.39 -14.89 13.03
CA PRO A 114 8.10 -13.67 13.38
C PRO A 114 8.50 -13.72 14.87
N LYS A 115 9.79 -13.54 15.15
CA LYS A 115 10.28 -13.31 16.51
C LYS A 115 9.90 -11.89 16.98
N ASN A 116 10.03 -11.60 18.27
CA ASN A 116 9.72 -10.27 18.85
C ASN A 116 10.46 -9.09 18.17
N ASN A 117 11.61 -9.35 17.53
CA ASN A 117 12.41 -8.37 16.80
C ASN A 117 12.30 -8.50 15.26
N ALA A 118 11.31 -9.23 14.76
CA ALA A 118 11.13 -9.42 13.32
C ALA A 118 10.92 -8.06 12.63
N LYS A 119 11.53 -7.91 11.45
CA LYS A 119 11.32 -6.70 10.65
C LYS A 119 9.89 -6.67 10.14
N ARG A 120 9.35 -5.45 10.04
CA ARG A 120 7.97 -5.19 9.63
C ARG A 120 7.56 -5.87 8.33
N GLY A 121 8.46 -6.00 7.35
CA GLY A 121 8.15 -6.70 6.10
C GLY A 121 7.75 -8.17 6.32
N VAL A 122 8.37 -8.85 7.28
CA VAL A 122 8.04 -10.26 7.60
C VAL A 122 6.66 -10.37 8.25
N GLN A 123 6.29 -9.40 9.09
CA GLN A 123 4.95 -9.32 9.69
C GLN A 123 3.88 -9.10 8.62
N ILE A 124 4.10 -8.14 7.71
CA ILE A 124 3.17 -7.85 6.61
C ILE A 124 3.02 -9.06 5.68
N LEU A 125 4.12 -9.75 5.35
CA LEU A 125 4.05 -10.97 4.55
C LEU A 125 3.17 -12.04 5.21
N LYS A 126 3.32 -12.24 6.53
CA LYS A 126 2.48 -13.18 7.29
C LYS A 126 1.00 -12.78 7.23
N THR A 127 0.69 -11.53 7.56
CA THR A 127 -0.69 -11.01 7.55
C THR A 127 -1.31 -11.09 6.16
N TYR A 128 -0.54 -10.84 5.11
CA TYR A 128 -1.03 -10.94 3.73
C TYR A 128 -1.33 -12.38 3.33
N LEU A 129 -0.49 -13.34 3.71
CA LEU A 129 -0.77 -14.76 3.49
C LEU A 129 -2.01 -15.22 4.25
N GLU A 130 -2.17 -14.78 5.49
CA GLU A 130 -3.35 -15.11 6.31
C GLU A 130 -4.63 -14.56 5.68
N TYR A 131 -4.58 -13.32 5.17
CA TYR A 131 -5.65 -12.73 4.40
C TYR A 131 -5.93 -13.50 3.10
N ALA A 132 -4.90 -13.91 2.35
CA ALA A 132 -5.08 -14.68 1.12
C ALA A 132 -5.68 -16.08 1.39
N GLU A 133 -5.38 -16.69 2.54
CA GLU A 133 -5.93 -17.99 2.93
C GLU A 133 -7.38 -17.91 3.42
N THR A 134 -7.75 -16.84 4.13
CA THR A 134 -9.03 -16.75 4.85
C THR A 134 -10.03 -15.79 4.24
N GLY A 135 -9.57 -14.87 3.39
CA GLY A 135 -10.33 -13.71 2.93
C GLY A 135 -10.58 -12.66 4.03
N GLN A 136 -10.02 -12.84 5.22
CA GLN A 136 -10.22 -11.97 6.38
C GLN A 136 -8.91 -11.28 6.73
N LEU A 137 -8.93 -9.95 6.82
CA LEU A 137 -7.84 -9.23 7.45
C LEU A 137 -7.98 -9.46 8.96
N PRO A 138 -6.92 -9.91 9.66
CA PRO A 138 -6.94 -9.98 11.11
C PRO A 138 -7.28 -8.59 11.66
N ILE A 139 -8.49 -8.45 12.20
CA ILE A 139 -8.85 -7.31 13.02
C ILE A 139 -8.13 -7.60 14.34
N ASP A 140 -6.98 -6.97 14.56
CA ASP A 140 -6.29 -7.07 15.84
C ASP A 140 -7.23 -6.53 16.93
N ALA A 141 -7.92 -7.46 17.61
CA ALA A 141 -8.78 -7.21 18.77
C ALA A 141 -7.98 -6.64 19.97
N SER A 142 -6.65 -6.58 19.85
CA SER A 142 -5.73 -5.95 20.79
C SER A 142 -5.52 -4.45 20.56
N THR A 143 -6.17 -3.83 19.57
CA THR A 143 -6.06 -2.37 19.31
C THR A 143 -6.90 -1.54 20.30
N THR A 144 -6.90 -1.93 21.58
CA THR A 144 -7.41 -1.12 22.69
C THR A 144 -6.23 -0.51 23.44
N ARG A 145 -5.51 0.43 22.80
CA ARG A 145 -4.70 1.49 23.44
C ARG A 145 -4.02 2.34 22.36
N GLN A 146 -4.37 3.62 22.33
CA GLN A 146 -3.57 4.76 21.86
C GLN A 146 -2.80 4.63 20.52
N GLU A 147 -3.27 5.39 19.54
CA GLU A 147 -2.42 6.21 18.66
C GLU A 147 -1.24 5.51 17.94
N ALA A 148 -1.55 4.63 16.99
CA ALA A 148 -0.63 4.39 15.88
C ALA A 148 -1.25 5.01 14.62
N TYR A 149 -0.93 6.28 14.37
CA TYR A 149 -1.27 6.93 13.10
C TYR A 149 -0.77 6.09 11.94
N SER A 150 -1.54 6.00 10.84
CA SER A 150 -1.03 5.33 9.63
C SER A 150 0.22 6.06 9.14
N ASP A 151 1.27 5.34 8.73
CA ASP A 151 2.48 6.00 8.19
C ASP A 151 2.18 6.92 7.01
N PHE A 152 1.10 6.63 6.28
CA PHE A 152 0.63 7.50 5.22
C PHE A 152 0.17 8.86 5.78
N GLN A 153 -0.63 8.84 6.85
CA GLN A 153 -1.06 10.05 7.56
C GLN A 153 0.14 10.82 8.14
N ILE A 154 1.10 10.10 8.72
CA ILE A 154 2.35 10.69 9.22
C ILE A 154 3.14 11.34 8.07
N ALA A 155 3.26 10.68 6.92
CA ALA A 155 4.02 11.19 5.79
C ALA A 155 3.39 12.43 5.16
N VAL A 156 2.06 12.47 5.02
CA VAL A 156 1.32 13.66 4.57
C VAL A 156 1.53 14.80 5.57
N SER A 157 1.36 14.52 6.86
CA SER A 157 1.57 15.50 7.93
C SER A 157 2.98 16.09 7.94
N GLN A 158 4.02 15.26 7.78
CA GLN A 158 5.41 15.72 7.71
C GLN A 158 5.68 16.61 6.48
N ILE A 159 5.05 16.33 5.35
CA ILE A 159 5.19 17.20 4.17
C ILE A 159 4.56 18.56 4.43
N LEU A 160 3.33 18.58 4.96
CA LEU A 160 2.65 19.83 5.31
C LEU A 160 3.48 20.67 6.30
N GLN A 161 4.10 20.02 7.29
CA GLN A 161 5.02 20.67 8.23
C GLN A 161 6.25 21.27 7.55
N LYS A 162 6.85 20.57 6.58
CA LYS A 162 7.97 21.11 5.78
C LYS A 162 7.56 22.34 4.96
N HIS A 163 6.30 22.44 4.57
CA HIS A 163 5.74 23.60 3.87
C HIS A 163 5.17 24.68 4.82
N GLY A 164 5.46 24.59 6.12
CA GLY A 164 5.14 25.63 7.10
C GLY A 164 3.76 25.52 7.76
N TYR A 165 3.00 24.46 7.47
CA TYR A 165 1.70 24.23 8.10
C TYR A 165 1.84 23.45 9.41
N LYS A 166 0.98 23.76 10.38
CA LYS A 166 0.85 22.95 11.60
C LYS A 166 -0.30 21.97 11.43
N THR A 167 -0.10 20.73 11.83
CA THR A 167 -1.05 19.63 11.65
C THR A 167 -1.34 18.92 12.96
N VAL A 168 -2.58 18.47 13.13
CA VAL A 168 -3.03 17.63 14.25
C VAL A 168 -3.62 16.37 13.66
N LEU A 169 -3.22 15.20 14.16
CA LEU A 169 -3.74 13.93 13.67
C LEU A 169 -4.97 13.50 14.48
N GLN A 170 -5.89 12.78 13.83
CA GLN A 170 -7.07 12.17 14.46
C GLN A 170 -7.96 13.16 15.23
N VAL A 171 -8.31 14.28 14.58
CA VAL A 171 -9.10 15.37 15.17
C VAL A 171 -10.59 14.99 15.21
N GLY A 172 -11.18 14.92 16.40
CA GLY A 172 -12.62 14.63 16.58
C GLY A 172 -12.94 13.75 17.78
N VAL A 173 -14.24 13.45 17.96
CA VAL A 173 -14.77 12.61 19.06
C VAL A 173 -15.36 11.30 18.51
N ALA A 174 -15.53 10.31 19.39
CA ALA A 174 -15.86 8.92 19.07
C ALA A 174 -16.80 8.72 17.86
N GLY A 175 -16.29 8.08 16.79
CA GLY A 175 -17.02 7.78 15.55
C GLY A 175 -16.83 8.77 14.40
N PHE A 176 -16.48 10.03 14.70
CA PHE A 176 -16.35 11.12 13.73
C PHE A 176 -15.03 11.85 13.92
N ARG A 177 -13.97 11.30 13.31
CA ARG A 177 -12.61 11.84 13.32
C ARG A 177 -12.14 12.16 11.91
N ILE A 178 -11.44 13.28 11.77
CA ILE A 178 -10.62 13.62 10.61
C ILE A 178 -9.21 13.08 10.81
N ASP A 179 -8.61 12.51 9.78
CA ASP A 179 -7.29 11.89 9.89
C ASP A 179 -6.19 12.92 10.16
N ILE A 180 -6.23 14.08 9.48
CA ILE A 180 -5.30 15.18 9.68
C ILE A 180 -6.04 16.51 9.61
N GLY A 181 -6.08 17.28 10.70
CA GLY A 181 -6.52 18.67 10.69
C GLY A 181 -5.34 19.61 10.44
N VAL A 182 -5.45 20.50 9.45
CA VAL A 182 -4.46 21.55 9.18
C VAL A 182 -4.87 22.83 9.90
N LEU A 183 -4.04 23.31 10.82
CA LEU A 183 -4.32 24.47 11.67
C LEU A 183 -4.13 25.79 10.91
N HIS A 184 -4.95 26.78 11.25
CA HIS A 184 -4.79 28.16 10.78
C HIS A 184 -3.64 28.86 11.52
N SER A 185 -2.74 29.52 10.79
CA SER A 185 -1.57 30.19 11.37
C SER A 185 -1.94 31.41 12.22
N GLU A 186 -2.95 32.17 11.81
CA GLU A 186 -3.36 33.43 12.45
C GLU A 186 -4.54 33.30 13.42
N LYS A 187 -5.22 32.14 13.44
CA LYS A 187 -6.42 31.90 14.25
C LYS A 187 -6.24 30.65 15.10
N PRO A 188 -5.73 30.80 16.34
CA PRO A 188 -5.47 29.67 17.21
C PRO A 188 -6.73 28.82 17.46
N GLY A 189 -6.61 27.51 17.24
CA GLY A 189 -7.72 26.57 17.45
C GLY A 189 -8.67 26.40 16.26
N GLU A 190 -8.46 27.12 15.16
CA GLU A 190 -9.22 26.93 13.91
C GLU A 190 -8.44 26.10 12.90
N TYR A 191 -9.18 25.45 12.00
CA TYR A 191 -8.63 24.60 10.95
C TYR A 191 -8.89 25.21 9.57
N ILE A 192 -7.88 25.13 8.72
CA ILE A 192 -7.97 25.50 7.29
C ILE A 192 -8.69 24.37 6.54
N LEU A 193 -8.31 23.12 6.84
CA LEU A 193 -8.72 21.94 6.09
C LEU A 193 -8.66 20.69 6.96
N GLY A 194 -9.65 19.82 6.82
CA GLY A 194 -9.58 18.44 7.30
C GLY A 194 -9.17 17.53 6.16
N ILE A 195 -8.20 16.65 6.39
CA ILE A 195 -7.73 15.69 5.40
C ILE A 195 -8.15 14.29 5.83
N GLU A 196 -8.79 13.57 4.91
CA GLU A 196 -9.02 12.13 5.01
C GLU A 196 -8.02 11.38 4.14
N CYS A 197 -7.40 10.36 4.72
CA CYS A 197 -6.50 9.44 4.05
C CYS A 197 -7.17 8.07 3.99
N ASP A 198 -7.29 7.49 2.81
CA ASP A 198 -7.62 6.06 2.69
C ASP A 198 -6.51 5.21 3.36
N GLY A 199 -6.85 4.63 4.51
CA GLY A 199 -6.02 3.59 5.12
C GLY A 199 -5.98 2.34 4.24
N ALA A 200 -5.01 1.45 4.51
CA ALA A 200 -4.83 0.15 3.84
C ALA A 200 -6.03 -0.83 3.91
N ASN A 201 -7.19 -0.39 4.39
CA ASN A 201 -8.43 -1.16 4.54
C ASN A 201 -9.51 -0.81 3.49
N TYR A 202 -9.19 -0.03 2.46
CA TYR A 202 -10.22 0.45 1.51
C TYR A 202 -10.54 -0.51 0.37
N HIS A 203 -10.87 -1.77 0.68
CA HIS A 203 -11.46 -2.68 -0.31
C HIS A 203 -12.37 -3.73 0.32
N PHE A 204 -13.58 -3.39 0.81
CA PHE A 204 -14.70 -4.34 0.81
C PHE A 204 -16.11 -3.69 0.77
N ALA A 205 -16.90 -4.18 -0.20
CA ALA A 205 -18.36 -4.25 -0.32
C ALA A 205 -19.24 -3.00 -0.65
N LYS A 206 -20.32 -3.31 -1.38
CA LYS A 206 -21.42 -2.51 -1.96
C LYS A 206 -22.15 -1.51 -1.02
N SER A 207 -21.74 -1.37 0.25
CA SER A 207 -22.37 -0.53 1.29
C SER A 207 -21.61 0.79 1.57
N LEU A 208 -20.50 1.06 0.86
CA LEU A 208 -19.63 2.19 1.15
C LEU A 208 -20.22 3.55 0.76
N ARG A 209 -20.95 3.65 -0.37
CA ARG A 209 -21.40 4.95 -0.90
C ARG A 209 -22.34 5.70 0.04
N ASP A 210 -23.30 5.02 0.64
CA ASP A 210 -24.26 5.66 1.56
C ASP A 210 -23.59 6.07 2.87
N ARG A 211 -22.67 5.24 3.37
CA ARG A 211 -21.91 5.53 4.59
C ARG A 211 -20.90 6.66 4.39
N GLU A 212 -20.28 6.71 3.21
CA GLU A 212 -19.30 7.71 2.81
C GLU A 212 -19.96 9.06 2.58
N ARG A 213 -21.12 9.08 1.89
CA ARG A 213 -21.95 10.27 1.74
C ARG A 213 -22.44 10.78 3.09
N LEU A 214 -22.99 9.91 3.94
CA LEU A 214 -23.46 10.28 5.28
C LEU A 214 -22.31 10.82 6.15
N ARG A 215 -21.12 10.21 6.05
CA ARG A 215 -19.94 10.66 6.79
C ARG A 215 -19.49 12.05 6.35
N GLN A 216 -19.43 12.29 5.04
CA GLN A 216 -19.08 13.59 4.50
C GLN A 216 -20.10 14.65 4.94
N GLU A 217 -21.39 14.36 4.81
CA GLU A 217 -22.47 15.25 5.25
C GLU A 217 -22.35 15.58 6.75
N ILE A 218 -22.00 14.61 7.60
CA ILE A 218 -21.81 14.85 9.05
C ILE A 218 -20.57 15.72 9.31
N LEU A 219 -19.44 15.46 8.67
CA LEU A 219 -18.21 16.24 8.87
C LEU A 219 -18.41 17.69 8.38
N GLU A 220 -19.03 17.87 7.22
CA GLU A 220 -19.37 19.19 6.68
C GLU A 220 -20.39 19.91 7.58
N SER A 221 -21.39 19.21 8.14
CA SER A 221 -22.33 19.81 9.11
C SER A 221 -21.65 20.32 10.39
N LYS A 222 -20.47 19.78 10.72
CA LYS A 222 -19.63 20.23 11.83
C LYS A 222 -18.64 21.34 11.44
N GLY A 223 -18.74 21.84 10.21
CA GLY A 223 -17.92 22.93 9.68
C GLY A 223 -16.61 22.49 9.04
N TRP A 224 -16.38 21.19 8.80
CA TRP A 224 -15.18 20.74 8.10
C TRP A 224 -15.28 21.00 6.61
N THR A 225 -14.26 21.68 6.07
CA THR A 225 -13.89 21.52 4.66
C THR A 225 -13.01 20.28 4.57
N VAL A 226 -13.49 19.22 3.92
CA VAL A 226 -12.77 17.95 3.84
C VAL A 226 -12.05 17.81 2.49
N TYR A 227 -10.78 17.46 2.53
CA TYR A 227 -9.98 17.09 1.36
C TYR A 227 -9.53 15.64 1.47
N ARG A 228 -9.76 14.85 0.44
CA ARG A 228 -9.37 13.45 0.44
C ARG A 228 -8.09 13.25 -0.33
N ILE A 229 -7.18 12.49 0.27
CA ILE A 229 -5.97 12.00 -0.40
C ILE A 229 -6.08 10.50 -0.50
N TRP A 230 -6.06 10.01 -1.73
CA TRP A 230 -5.92 8.60 -2.00
C TRP A 230 -4.45 8.22 -1.96
N SER A 231 -4.12 7.20 -1.19
CA SER A 231 -2.80 6.68 -0.93
C SER A 231 -2.20 6.21 -2.24
N THR A 232 -3.01 5.55 -3.06
CA THR A 232 -2.69 5.15 -4.43
C THR A 232 -2.23 6.34 -5.28
N ASP A 233 -3.02 7.41 -5.37
CA ASP A 233 -2.68 8.61 -6.15
C ASP A 233 -1.46 9.34 -5.57
N TRP A 234 -1.38 9.46 -4.25
CA TRP A 234 -0.25 10.07 -3.55
C TRP A 234 1.07 9.31 -3.75
N PHE A 235 1.01 7.99 -3.93
CA PHE A 235 2.20 7.20 -4.24
C PHE A 235 2.55 7.23 -5.73
N LYS A 236 1.57 7.35 -6.63
CA LYS A 236 1.78 7.40 -8.09
C LYS A 236 2.23 8.77 -8.58
N HIS A 237 1.67 9.83 -8.01
CA HIS A 237 1.83 11.22 -8.45
C HIS A 237 2.15 12.13 -7.27
N ARG A 238 3.11 11.72 -6.43
CA ARG A 238 3.39 12.35 -5.14
C ARG A 238 3.58 13.86 -5.25
N GLU A 239 4.44 14.33 -6.12
CA GLU A 239 4.73 15.75 -6.28
C GLU A 239 3.49 16.54 -6.75
N ALA A 240 2.72 15.97 -7.69
CA ALA A 240 1.50 16.59 -8.20
C ALA A 240 0.37 16.62 -7.16
N GLU A 241 0.23 15.56 -6.35
CA GLU A 241 -0.75 15.52 -5.26
C GLU A 241 -0.36 16.43 -4.10
N ILE A 242 0.95 16.57 -3.82
CA ILE A 242 1.46 17.59 -2.88
C ILE A 242 1.13 18.98 -3.42
N GLU A 243 1.43 19.27 -4.69
CA GLU A 243 1.16 20.57 -5.30
C GLU A 243 -0.33 20.90 -5.27
N ARG A 244 -1.18 19.92 -5.62
CA ARG A 244 -2.64 20.06 -5.57
C ARG A 244 -3.13 20.33 -4.16
N LEU A 245 -2.65 19.58 -3.18
CA LEU A 245 -2.98 19.78 -1.76
C LEU A 245 -2.56 21.17 -1.28
N LEU A 246 -1.34 21.61 -1.60
CA LEU A 246 -0.84 22.94 -1.23
C LEU A 246 -1.65 24.05 -1.90
N LYS A 247 -1.98 23.90 -3.18
CA LYS A 247 -2.83 24.85 -3.91
C LYS A 247 -4.23 24.93 -3.30
N THR A 248 -4.81 23.81 -2.91
CA THR A 248 -6.09 23.79 -2.19
C THR A 248 -5.97 24.50 -0.84
N LEU A 249 -4.91 24.24 -0.07
CA LEU A 249 -4.65 24.96 1.17
C LEU A 249 -4.50 26.46 0.96
N ASP A 250 -3.84 26.90 -0.12
CA ASP A 250 -3.70 28.31 -0.45
C ASP A 250 -5.04 28.98 -0.77
N VAL A 251 -5.95 28.29 -1.45
CA VAL A 251 -7.32 28.79 -1.70
C VAL A 251 -8.08 28.96 -0.38
N PHE A 252 -7.93 28.02 0.55
CA PHE A 252 -8.64 28.06 1.82
C PHE A 252 -7.88 28.81 2.93
N LYS A 253 -6.65 29.31 2.70
CA LYS A 253 -5.87 30.04 3.71
C LYS A 253 -6.59 31.25 4.31
N THR A 254 -7.49 31.89 3.55
CA THR A 254 -8.30 33.02 4.00
C THR A 254 -9.64 32.60 4.62
N THR A 255 -10.00 31.33 4.49
CA THR A 255 -11.24 30.76 5.03
C THR A 255 -10.88 29.89 6.22
N ALA A 256 -11.27 30.31 7.41
CA ALA A 256 -11.03 29.54 8.62
C ALA A 256 -12.37 29.14 9.22
N THR A 257 -12.50 27.86 9.57
CA THR A 257 -13.70 27.37 10.21
C THR A 257 -13.39 26.90 11.62
N ARG A 258 -14.20 27.39 12.56
CA ARG A 258 -14.21 26.91 13.93
C ARG A 258 -15.01 25.60 13.97
N ILE A 259 -14.32 24.51 14.21
CA ILE A 259 -14.94 23.18 14.26
C ILE A 259 -15.69 23.01 15.58
N VAL A 260 -16.92 22.51 15.49
CA VAL A 260 -17.77 22.18 16.64
C VAL A 260 -17.77 20.66 16.81
N TYR A 261 -17.22 20.18 17.93
CA TYR A 261 -17.18 18.74 18.25
C TYR A 261 -18.54 18.23 18.72
#